data_AF-A0A6M1S4W4-F1
#
_entry.id   AF-A0A6M1S4W4-F1
#
_cell.length_a   1.000
_cell.length_b   1.000
_cell.length_c   1.000
_cell.angle_alpha   90.00
_cell.angle_beta   90.00
_cell.angle_gamma   90.00
#
_symmetry.space_group_name_H-M   'P 1'
#
loop_
_entity.id
_entity.type
_entity.pdbx_description
1 polymer ?
#
loop_
_entity_poly.entity_id
_entity_poly.type
_entity_poly.pdbx_seq_one_letter_code
_entity_poly.pdbx_strand_id
1 'polypeptide(L)'
;MSKITIAFPQGGIIPGAVLGKSEDVHVDALAPITVPERYGRHLIADRFAVEVAAPEKPKKKSVTPSSDASAALAAAEAAVAAAQEKLATAGDDLAAKAEAETEVKAAEAALAALKS
;
A
#
# COMPACT_ATOMS: atom_id res chain seq x y z
N MET A 1 1.41 11.87 25.34
CA MET A 1 2.43 12.37 24.40
C MET A 1 1.72 13.13 23.30
N SER A 2 1.91 14.43 23.23
CA SER A 2 1.37 15.27 22.17
C SER A 2 2.01 14.92 20.83
N LYS A 3 1.23 14.98 19.76
CA LYS A 3 1.67 14.72 18.38
C LYS A 3 1.35 15.95 17.54
N ILE A 4 2.18 16.21 16.54
CA ILE A 4 2.02 17.30 15.58
C ILE A 4 2.06 16.70 14.17
N THR A 5 1.27 17.26 13.27
CA THR A 5 1.29 16.88 11.86
C THR A 5 2.18 17.87 11.12
N ILE A 6 3.22 17.33 10.47
CA ILE A 6 4.17 18.10 9.70
C ILE A 6 4.24 17.57 8.28
N ALA A 7 4.72 18.39 7.35
CA ALA A 7 5.08 17.97 6.01
C ALA A 7 6.49 18.44 5.67
N PHE A 8 7.25 17.61 4.95
CA PHE A 8 8.60 17.94 4.49
C PHE A 8 8.53 18.55 3.09
N PRO A 9 8.95 19.80 2.84
CA PRO A 9 8.85 20.41 1.52
C PRO A 9 9.57 19.64 0.40
N GLN A 10 10.68 18.97 0.72
CA GLN A 10 11.49 18.20 -0.23
C GLN A 10 11.40 16.68 -0.02
N GLY A 11 10.57 16.24 0.93
CA GLY A 11 10.60 14.87 1.44
C GLY A 11 11.72 14.68 2.45
N GLY A 12 11.74 13.51 3.11
CA GLY A 12 12.73 13.22 4.13
C GLY A 12 12.60 11.81 4.69
N ILE A 13 13.55 11.42 5.52
CA ILE A 13 13.55 10.13 6.21
C ILE A 13 13.38 10.41 7.69
N ILE A 14 12.35 9.82 8.30
CA ILE A 14 12.14 9.85 9.75
C ILE A 14 12.63 8.53 10.33
N PRO A 15 13.55 8.55 11.30
CA PRO A 15 14.02 7.34 11.95
C PRO A 15 12.87 6.54 12.57
N GLY A 16 12.86 5.23 12.36
CA GLY A 16 11.80 4.34 12.88
C GLY A 16 11.60 4.47 14.39
N ALA A 17 12.69 4.64 15.13
CA ALA A 17 12.70 4.82 16.59
C ALA A 17 11.85 6.01 17.07
N VAL A 18 11.72 7.08 16.27
CA VAL A 18 10.88 8.25 16.60
C VAL A 18 9.40 7.93 16.48
N LEU A 19 9.05 7.02 15.56
CA LEU A 19 7.68 6.60 15.28
C LEU A 19 7.30 5.28 15.97
N GLY A 20 8.22 4.67 16.72
CA GLY A 20 8.03 3.36 17.33
C GLY A 20 8.01 2.21 16.31
N LYS A 21 8.65 2.40 15.15
CA LYS A 21 8.81 1.39 14.09
C LYS A 21 10.23 0.85 14.10
N SER A 22 10.39 -0.37 13.60
CA SER A 22 11.70 -1.03 13.42
C SER A 22 12.50 -0.48 12.24
N GLU A 23 11.83 0.19 11.30
CA GLU A 23 12.41 0.66 10.04
C GLU A 23 12.21 2.17 9.85
N ASP A 24 13.13 2.76 9.11
CA ASP A 24 13.10 4.18 8.76
C ASP A 24 11.97 4.48 7.78
N VAL A 25 11.19 5.51 8.10
CA VAL A 25 10.04 5.90 7.31
C VAL A 25 10.45 6.98 6.32
N HIS A 26 10.43 6.64 5.04
CA HIS A 26 10.55 7.60 3.96
C HIS A 26 9.23 8.36 3.82
N VAL A 27 9.33 9.69 3.76
CA VAL A 27 8.20 10.60 3.63
C VAL A 27 8.37 11.40 2.37
N ASP A 28 7.37 11.34 1.50
CA ASP A 28 7.36 12.08 0.25
C ASP A 28 7.27 13.59 0.47
N ALA A 29 7.68 14.36 -0.54
CA ALA A 29 7.56 15.81 -0.54
C ALA A 29 6.10 16.24 -0.31
N LEU A 30 5.91 17.16 0.64
CA LEU A 30 4.64 17.71 1.10
C LEU A 30 3.64 16.67 1.64
N ALA A 31 4.08 15.43 1.90
CA ALA A 31 3.22 14.42 2.49
C ALA A 31 3.02 14.70 3.99
N PRO A 32 1.76 14.74 4.47
CA PRO A 32 1.45 14.98 5.88
C PRO A 32 1.81 13.74 6.71
N ILE A 33 2.69 13.90 7.70
CA ILE A 33 3.07 12.85 8.65
C ILE A 33 2.90 13.32 10.09
N THR A 34 2.42 12.41 10.93
CA THR A 34 2.23 12.66 12.36
C THR A 34 3.45 12.17 13.14
N VAL A 35 4.10 13.08 13.84
CA VAL A 35 5.31 12.82 14.64
C VAL A 35 5.10 13.28 16.09
N PRO A 36 5.92 12.82 17.06
CA PRO A 36 5.93 13.39 18.40
C PRO A 36 6.19 14.90 18.36
N GLU A 37 5.43 15.67 19.15
CA GLU A 37 5.45 17.14 19.10
C GLU A 37 6.87 17.72 19.27
N ARG A 38 7.64 17.19 20.23
CA ARG A 38 9.02 17.63 20.46
C ARG A 38 9.89 17.49 19.20
N TYR A 39 9.80 16.37 18.51
CA TYR A 39 10.56 16.10 17.29
C TYR A 39 10.11 17.00 16.14
N GLY A 40 8.79 17.10 15.92
CA GLY A 40 8.23 17.95 14.86
C GLY A 40 8.55 19.43 15.05
N ARG A 41 8.50 19.95 16.28
CA ARG A 41 8.88 21.34 16.58
C ARG A 41 10.35 21.63 16.28
N HIS A 42 11.26 20.70 16.54
CA HIS A 42 12.67 20.84 16.15
C HIS A 42 12.81 20.95 14.62
N LEU A 43 12.15 20.06 13.88
CA LEU A 43 12.17 20.10 12.41
C LEU A 43 11.59 21.39 11.82
N ILE A 44 10.55 21.94 12.44
CA ILE A 44 9.95 23.22 12.03
C ILE A 44 10.92 24.38 12.33
N ALA A 45 11.54 24.38 13.51
CA ALA A 45 12.51 25.41 13.90
C ALA A 45 13.70 25.46 12.94
N ASP A 46 14.18 24.29 12.52
CA ASP A 46 15.30 24.13 11.59
C ASP A 46 14.90 24.29 10.10
N ARG A 47 13.63 24.61 9.83
CA ARG A 47 13.06 24.77 8.47
C ARG A 47 13.10 23.52 7.59
N PHE A 48 13.29 22.33 8.19
CA PHE A 48 13.18 21.05 7.49
C PHE A 48 11.73 20.64 7.22
N ALA A 49 10.81 21.06 8.07
CA ALA A 49 9.39 20.73 7.95
C ALA A 49 8.50 21.95 8.20
N VAL A 50 7.26 21.85 7.74
CA VAL A 50 6.21 22.84 8.01
C VAL A 50 5.08 22.19 8.78
N GLU A 51 4.53 22.90 9.76
CA GLU A 51 3.30 22.48 10.42
C GLU A 51 2.16 22.56 9.41
N VAL A 52 1.44 21.45 9.27
CA VAL A 52 0.28 21.38 8.40
C VAL A 52 -0.93 20.97 9.24
N ALA A 53 -2.03 21.68 9.06
CA ALA A 53 -3.32 21.18 9.54
C ALA A 53 -3.55 19.82 8.86
N ALA A 54 -3.89 18.79 9.65
CA ALA A 54 -4.12 17.45 9.12
C ALA A 54 -5.10 17.54 7.94
N PRO A 55 -4.65 17.32 6.69
CA PRO A 55 -5.56 17.47 5.56
C PRO A 55 -6.60 16.36 5.66
N GLU A 56 -7.87 16.71 5.43
CA GLU A 56 -8.90 15.74 5.13
C GLU A 56 -8.39 14.88 3.96
N LYS A 57 -8.05 13.62 4.27
CA LYS A 57 -7.56 12.57 3.37
C LYS A 57 -7.78 12.87 1.88
N PRO A 58 -6.78 13.36 1.13
CA PRO A 58 -6.74 13.06 -0.29
C PRO A 58 -6.37 11.58 -0.41
N LYS A 59 -7.26 10.84 -1.06
CA LYS A 59 -7.16 9.40 -1.34
C LYS A 59 -5.76 9.02 -1.80
N LYS A 60 -5.22 7.99 -1.14
CA LYS A 60 -4.15 7.09 -1.58
C LYS A 60 -3.77 7.28 -3.07
N LYS A 61 -2.64 7.93 -3.34
CA LYS A 61 -1.77 7.48 -4.41
C LYS A 61 -0.70 6.61 -3.76
N SER A 62 -1.05 5.34 -3.61
CA SER A 62 -0.09 4.27 -3.37
C SER A 62 0.88 4.24 -4.54
N VAL A 63 2.00 4.94 -4.41
CA VAL A 63 3.21 4.57 -5.16
C VAL A 63 3.84 3.49 -4.31
N THR A 64 3.52 2.24 -4.62
CA THR A 64 4.16 1.07 -4.00
C THR A 64 5.64 1.07 -4.38
N PRO A 65 6.56 1.09 -3.41
CA PRO A 65 7.97 0.85 -3.70
C PRO A 65 8.17 -0.65 -3.96
N SER A 66 8.87 -0.95 -5.06
CA SER A 66 9.59 -2.19 -5.37
C SER A 66 9.41 -3.35 -4.38
N SER A 67 8.35 -4.12 -4.58
CA SER A 67 8.18 -5.50 -4.08
C SER A 67 7.39 -6.23 -5.15
N ASP A 68 7.98 -6.33 -6.33
CA ASP A 68 7.35 -6.90 -7.53
C ASP A 68 6.82 -8.32 -7.27
N ALA A 69 7.53 -9.11 -6.45
CA ALA A 69 7.12 -10.47 -6.10
C ALA A 69 5.90 -10.53 -5.16
N SER A 70 5.84 -9.71 -4.10
CA SER A 70 4.71 -9.78 -3.15
C SER A 70 3.44 -9.15 -3.73
N ALA A 71 3.57 -8.08 -4.53
CA ALA A 71 2.46 -7.48 -5.24
C ALA A 71 1.93 -8.39 -6.36
N ALA A 72 2.81 -9.08 -7.10
CA ALA A 72 2.41 -10.06 -8.11
C ALA A 72 1.72 -11.28 -7.48
N LEU A 73 2.19 -11.77 -6.33
CA LEU A 73 1.52 -12.85 -5.59
C LEU A 73 0.14 -12.44 -5.09
N ALA A 74 0.00 -11.23 -4.52
CA ALA A 74 -1.29 -10.72 -4.08
C ALA A 74 -2.27 -10.51 -5.24
N ALA A 75 -1.77 -10.06 -6.40
CA ALA A 75 -2.57 -9.91 -7.62
C ALA A 75 -3.00 -11.27 -8.20
N ALA A 76 -2.11 -12.27 -8.18
CA ALA A 76 -2.41 -13.62 -8.63
C ALA A 76 -3.41 -14.33 -7.70
N GLU A 77 -3.30 -14.14 -6.37
CA GLU A 77 -4.27 -14.65 -5.40
C GLU A 77 -5.65 -14.00 -5.58
N ALA A 78 -5.69 -12.68 -5.85
CA ALA A 78 -6.94 -12.00 -6.18
C ALA A 78 -7.55 -12.49 -7.50
N ALA A 79 -6.73 -12.81 -8.50
CA ALA A 79 -7.20 -13.34 -9.78
C ALA A 79 -7.83 -14.73 -9.64
N VAL A 80 -7.24 -15.62 -8.82
CA VAL A 80 -7.82 -16.94 -8.51
C VAL A 80 -9.16 -16.80 -7.79
N ALA A 81 -9.24 -15.91 -6.79
CA ALA A 81 -10.48 -15.67 -6.05
C ALA A 81 -11.60 -15.14 -6.97
N ALA A 82 -11.29 -14.19 -7.85
CA ALA A 82 -12.24 -13.64 -8.82
C ALA A 82 -12.71 -14.68 -9.85
N ALA A 83 -11.80 -15.54 -10.33
CA ALA A 83 -12.16 -16.61 -11.26
C ALA A 83 -13.03 -17.69 -10.58
N GLN A 84 -12.77 -18.01 -9.31
CA GLN A 84 -13.61 -18.93 -8.53
C GLN A 84 -15.01 -18.34 -8.26
N GLU A 85 -15.11 -17.02 -8.03
CA GLU A 85 -16.39 -16.34 -7.87
C GLU A 85 -17.19 -16.33 -9.18
N LYS A 86 -16.53 -16.14 -10.34
CA LYS A 86 -17.17 -16.30 -11.65
C LYS A 86 -17.66 -17.74 -11.86
N LEU A 87 -16.87 -18.74 -11.46
CA LEU A 87 -17.27 -20.14 -11.53
C LEU A 87 -18.49 -20.44 -10.65
N ALA A 88 -18.56 -19.84 -9.45
CA ALA A 88 -19.72 -19.95 -8.57
C ALA A 88 -20.95 -19.20 -9.12
N THR A 89 -20.75 -18.08 -9.81
CA THR A 89 -21.83 -17.26 -10.41
C THR A 89 -22.36 -17.84 -11.71
N ALA A 90 -21.52 -18.59 -12.45
CA ALA A 90 -21.90 -19.24 -13.71
C ALA A 90 -23.06 -20.24 -13.56
N GLY A 91 -23.29 -20.79 -12.36
CA GLY A 91 -24.43 -21.65 -12.06
C GLY A 91 -24.50 -22.88 -12.98
N ASP A 92 -25.60 -23.01 -13.71
CA ASP A 92 -25.87 -24.13 -14.64
C ASP A 92 -25.60 -23.79 -16.12
N ASP A 93 -25.05 -22.60 -16.42
CA ASP A 93 -24.63 -22.27 -17.79
C ASP A 93 -23.32 -23.02 -18.11
N LEU A 94 -23.45 -24.09 -18.89
CA LEU A 94 -22.33 -24.95 -19.28
C LEU A 94 -21.24 -24.20 -20.05
N ALA A 95 -21.59 -23.16 -20.82
CA ALA A 95 -20.61 -22.37 -21.55
C ALA A 95 -19.85 -21.43 -20.59
N ALA A 96 -20.57 -20.72 -19.72
CA ALA A 96 -19.96 -19.84 -18.72
C ALA A 96 -19.12 -20.62 -17.69
N LYS A 97 -19.53 -21.85 -17.34
CA LYS A 97 -18.79 -22.73 -16.45
C LYS A 97 -17.48 -23.21 -17.07
N ALA A 98 -17.49 -23.59 -18.35
CA ALA A 98 -16.28 -24.02 -19.06
C ALA A 98 -15.26 -22.87 -19.21
N GLU A 99 -15.74 -21.64 -19.47
CA GLU A 99 -14.89 -20.45 -19.51
C GLU A 99 -14.32 -20.14 -18.12
N ALA A 100 -15.15 -20.16 -17.08
CA ALA A 100 -14.71 -19.91 -15.71
C ALA A 100 -13.72 -20.97 -15.19
N GLU A 101 -13.92 -22.25 -15.49
CA GLU A 101 -12.95 -23.31 -15.15
C GLU A 101 -11.61 -23.10 -15.86
N THR A 102 -11.65 -22.64 -17.12
CA THR A 102 -10.44 -22.31 -17.88
C THR A 102 -9.72 -21.10 -17.28
N GLU A 103 -10.46 -20.07 -16.86
CA GLU A 103 -9.92 -18.89 -16.17
C GLU A 103 -9.32 -19.24 -14.80
N VAL A 104 -9.98 -20.10 -14.01
CA VAL A 104 -9.45 -20.58 -12.71
C VAL A 104 -8.13 -21.33 -12.92
N LYS A 105 -8.08 -22.24 -13.89
CA LYS A 105 -6.89 -23.03 -14.19
C LYS A 105 -5.73 -22.17 -14.69
N ALA A 106 -6.01 -21.15 -15.49
CA ALA A 106 -5.01 -20.18 -15.94
C ALA A 106 -4.50 -19.30 -14.78
N ALA A 107 -5.38 -18.84 -13.89
CA ALA A 107 -5.02 -18.04 -12.73
C ALA A 107 -4.17 -18.84 -11.71
N GLU A 108 -4.53 -20.11 -11.47
CA GLU A 108 -3.75 -21.01 -10.60
C GLU A 108 -2.38 -21.32 -11.21
N ALA A 109 -2.27 -21.52 -12.53
CA ALA A 109 -0.99 -21.72 -13.20
C ALA A 109 -0.08 -20.47 -13.11
N ALA A 110 -0.65 -19.27 -13.25
CA ALA A 110 0.08 -18.02 -13.08
C ALA A 110 0.56 -17.84 -11.64
N LEU A 111 -0.27 -18.19 -10.65
CA LEU A 111 0.09 -18.17 -9.24
C LEU A 111 1.18 -19.20 -8.91
N ALA A 112 1.12 -20.40 -9.49
CA ALA A 112 2.15 -21.43 -9.31
C ALA A 112 3.49 -21.02 -9.93
N ALA A 113 3.49 -20.39 -11.11
CA ALA A 113 4.70 -19.87 -11.76
C ALA A 113 5.34 -18.70 -10.99
N LEU A 114 4.57 -17.97 -10.19
CA LEU A 114 5.08 -16.94 -9.28
C LEU A 114 5.60 -17.51 -7.94
N LYS A 115 5.22 -18.74 -7.59
CA LYS A 115 5.65 -19.45 -6.36
C LYS A 115 6.81 -20.45 -6.61
N SER A 116 7.18 -20.70 -7.87
CA SER A 116 8.29 -21.57 -8.30
C SER A 116 9.60 -20.81 -8.43
#